data_AF-A0A699YLI1-F1
#
_entry.id   AF-A0A699YLI1-F1
#
_cell.length_a   1.000
_cell.length_b   1.000
_cell.length_c   1.000
_cell.angle_alpha   90.00
_cell.angle_beta   90.00
_cell.angle_gamma   90.00
#
_symmetry.space_group_name_H-M   'P 1'
#
loop_
_entity.id
_entity.type
_entity.pdbx_description
1 polymer ?
#
loop_
_entity_poly.entity_id
_entity_poly.type
_entity_poly.pdbx_seq_one_letter_code
_entity_poly.pdbx_strand_id
1 'polypeptide(L)'
;MAPTSTLTGKPPRIDAHTKLYQEHPWNLNNITRVPQSLLRYVQCDELISGLMVPWMYVGSCMSAFCWHVEDHALYSINYLHLGAPKVWYGVPAASSLSFEVATHDALPHLWRDDPLLLHRLVTMLSPSELRARGVPVH
;
A
#
# COMPACT_ATOMS: atom_id res chain seq x y z
N MET A 1 38.93 8.57 -11.28
CA MET A 1 38.15 9.54 -10.49
C MET A 1 37.25 10.29 -11.45
N ALA A 2 35.95 10.00 -11.44
CA ALA A 2 34.97 10.77 -12.21
C ALA A 2 34.60 12.05 -11.42
N PRO A 3 34.39 13.20 -12.08
CA PRO A 3 34.07 14.44 -11.38
C PRO A 3 32.62 14.43 -10.89
N THR A 4 32.46 14.66 -9.60
CA THR A 4 31.16 14.92 -8.95
C THR A 4 30.62 16.25 -9.46
N SER A 5 29.63 16.20 -10.35
CA SER A 5 28.86 17.36 -10.78
C SER A 5 27.99 17.85 -9.61
N THR A 6 28.45 18.89 -8.92
CA THR A 6 27.67 19.66 -7.96
C THR A 6 26.52 20.37 -8.67
N LEU A 7 25.28 19.95 -8.43
CA LEU A 7 24.07 20.61 -8.90
C LEU A 7 23.92 21.98 -8.20
N THR A 8 24.51 23.04 -8.74
CA THR A 8 24.42 24.43 -8.25
C THR A 8 23.27 25.22 -8.90
N GLY A 9 22.14 24.57 -9.18
CA GLY A 9 20.94 25.24 -9.67
C GLY A 9 20.15 25.90 -8.53
N LYS A 10 19.76 27.17 -8.68
CA LYS A 10 18.70 27.76 -7.84
C LYS A 10 17.48 26.82 -7.87
N PRO A 11 16.82 26.56 -6.72
CA PRO A 11 15.63 25.73 -6.72
C PRO A 11 14.60 26.33 -7.68
N PRO A 12 13.92 25.51 -8.49
CA PRO A 12 12.94 25.99 -9.45
C PRO A 12 11.87 26.81 -8.74
N ARG A 13 11.49 27.94 -9.33
CA ARG A 13 10.46 28.82 -8.77
C ARG A 13 9.13 28.07 -8.80
N ILE A 14 8.63 27.70 -7.62
CA ILE A 14 7.33 27.05 -7.47
C ILE A 14 6.24 28.07 -7.81
N ASP A 15 5.47 27.81 -8.86
CA ASP A 15 4.33 28.63 -9.23
C ASP A 15 3.15 28.40 -8.26
N ALA A 16 2.15 29.30 -8.31
CA ALA A 16 1.00 29.24 -7.40
C ALA A 16 0.17 27.95 -7.56
N HIS A 17 0.13 27.37 -8.76
CA HIS A 17 -0.60 26.15 -9.05
C HIS A 17 0.13 24.94 -8.45
N THR A 18 1.45 24.84 -8.59
CA THR A 18 2.25 23.80 -7.95
C THR A 18 2.16 23.89 -6.42
N LYS A 19 2.18 25.10 -5.86
CA LYS A 19 2.02 25.31 -4.42
C LYS A 19 0.67 24.80 -3.89
N LEU A 20 -0.41 25.00 -4.66
CA LEU A 20 -1.74 24.48 -4.30
C LEU A 20 -1.73 22.96 -4.08
N TYR A 21 -1.15 22.18 -5.00
CA TYR A 21 -1.09 20.71 -4.85
C TYR A 21 -0.09 20.26 -3.78
N GLN A 22 0.98 21.02 -3.57
CA GLN A 22 1.96 20.73 -2.53
C GLN A 22 1.33 20.83 -1.13
N GLU A 23 0.47 21.84 -0.89
CA GLU A 23 -0.16 22.08 0.40
C GLU A 23 -1.52 21.35 0.56
N HIS A 24 -2.03 20.73 -0.50
CA HIS A 24 -3.34 20.09 -0.49
C HIS A 24 -3.40 18.89 0.49
N PRO A 25 -4.49 18.70 1.26
CA PRO A 25 -4.62 17.59 2.22
C PRO A 25 -4.58 16.19 1.60
N TRP A 26 -4.97 16.07 0.32
CA TRP A 26 -4.92 14.80 -0.42
C TRP A 26 -3.55 14.48 -1.01
N ASN A 27 -2.57 15.38 -0.88
CA ASN A 27 -1.19 15.02 -1.14
C ASN A 27 -0.77 13.97 -0.10
N LEU A 28 -0.30 12.81 -0.54
CA LEU A 28 0.02 11.69 0.36
C LEU A 28 1.10 12.03 1.38
N ASN A 29 1.94 13.04 1.12
CA ASN A 29 2.92 13.54 2.08
C ASN A 29 2.27 14.32 3.25
N ASN A 30 1.04 14.79 3.08
CA ASN A 30 0.31 15.59 4.07
C ASN A 30 -0.76 14.77 4.80
N ILE A 31 -1.23 13.66 4.21
CA ILE A 31 -2.43 12.95 4.67
C ILE A 31 -2.34 12.44 6.11
N THR A 32 -1.14 12.03 6.56
CA THR A 32 -0.94 11.55 7.94
C THR A 32 -0.96 12.66 8.97
N ARG A 33 -0.83 13.93 8.55
CA ARG A 33 -0.73 15.11 9.41
C ARG A 33 -2.02 15.94 9.46
N VAL A 34 -3.02 15.58 8.67
CA VAL A 34 -4.33 16.28 8.66
C VAL A 34 -5.00 16.16 10.04
N PRO A 35 -5.86 17.11 10.43
CA PRO A 35 -6.42 17.15 11.78
C PRO A 35 -7.15 15.87 12.23
N GLN A 36 -7.75 15.15 11.29
CA GLN A 36 -8.52 13.93 11.50
C GLN A 36 -7.67 12.65 11.57
N SER A 37 -6.37 12.73 11.25
CA SER A 37 -5.47 11.58 11.30
C SER A 37 -4.95 11.37 12.72
N LEU A 38 -5.08 10.14 13.26
CA LEU A 38 -4.48 9.76 14.54
C LEU A 38 -2.94 9.77 14.47
N LEU A 39 -2.38 9.53 13.29
CA LEU A 39 -0.92 9.43 13.08
C LEU A 39 -0.19 10.73 13.37
N ARG A 40 -0.89 11.87 13.39
CA ARG A 40 -0.31 13.18 13.73
C ARG A 40 0.21 13.25 15.18
N TYR A 41 -0.24 12.35 16.05
CA TYR A 41 0.13 12.31 17.47
C TYR A 41 1.24 11.30 17.75
N VAL A 42 1.64 10.49 16.76
CA VAL A 42 2.71 9.52 16.92
C VAL A 42 4.04 10.28 16.99
N GLN A 43 4.68 10.21 18.15
CA GLN A 43 5.99 10.81 18.39
C GLN A 43 7.06 9.75 18.17
N CYS A 44 7.91 9.97 17.17
CA CYS A 44 9.08 9.15 16.91
C CYS A 44 10.20 10.05 16.42
N ASP A 45 11.44 9.66 16.72
CA ASP A 45 12.63 10.42 16.36
C ASP A 45 12.77 10.54 14.83
N GLU A 46 12.24 9.55 14.09
CA GLU A 46 12.17 9.52 12.64
C GLU A 46 10.73 9.19 12.16
N LEU A 47 10.40 9.64 10.95
CA LEU A 47 9.12 9.31 10.32
C LEU A 47 9.11 7.83 9.90
N ILE A 48 8.04 7.13 10.23
CA ILE A 48 7.86 5.71 9.87
C ILE A 48 7.68 5.59 8.35
N SER A 49 8.62 4.91 7.70
CA SER A 49 8.59 4.62 6.26
C SER A 49 7.35 3.80 5.88
N GLY A 50 6.72 4.12 4.75
CA GLY A 50 5.53 3.42 4.24
C GLY A 50 4.22 3.88 4.86
N LEU A 51 4.30 4.50 6.04
CA LEU A 51 3.14 5.00 6.77
C LEU A 51 3.11 6.53 6.78
N MET A 52 4.13 7.18 7.34
CA MET A 52 4.25 8.64 7.35
C MET A 52 5.01 9.20 6.14
N VAL A 53 5.90 8.38 5.57
CA VAL A 53 6.60 8.69 4.31
C VAL A 53 6.01 7.80 3.22
N PRO A 54 5.34 8.35 2.19
CA PRO A 54 4.72 7.55 1.15
C PRO A 54 5.71 6.69 0.38
N TRP A 55 5.30 5.48 0.00
CA TRP A 55 6.04 4.63 -0.92
C TRP A 55 5.66 4.86 -2.37
N MET A 56 6.60 4.54 -3.27
CA MET A 56 6.39 4.58 -4.71
C MET A 56 6.48 3.18 -5.27
N TYR A 57 5.52 2.82 -6.12
CA TYR A 57 5.50 1.55 -6.83
C TYR A 57 5.57 1.79 -8.33
N VAL A 58 6.59 1.21 -8.98
CA VAL A 58 6.73 1.20 -10.44
C VAL A 58 6.34 -0.18 -10.94
N GLY A 59 5.24 -0.25 -11.70
CA GLY A 59 4.67 -1.50 -12.20
C GLY A 59 4.95 -1.73 -13.68
N SER A 60 4.80 -2.98 -14.11
CA SER A 60 4.80 -3.42 -15.51
C SER A 60 3.59 -4.32 -15.77
N CYS A 61 3.38 -4.73 -17.02
CA CYS A 61 2.31 -5.67 -17.32
C CYS A 61 2.50 -6.96 -16.49
N MET A 62 1.43 -7.44 -15.85
CA MET A 62 1.42 -8.60 -14.96
C MET A 62 2.19 -8.45 -13.63
N SER A 63 2.76 -7.28 -13.30
CA SER A 63 3.26 -7.04 -11.95
C SER A 63 2.09 -7.09 -10.95
N ALA A 64 2.25 -7.85 -9.86
CA ALA A 64 1.19 -8.10 -8.91
C ALA A 64 1.66 -7.93 -7.46
N PHE A 65 0.70 -7.62 -6.59
CA PHE A 65 0.85 -7.69 -5.14
C PHE A 65 -0.02 -8.83 -4.62
N CYS A 66 0.52 -9.63 -3.72
CA CYS A 66 -0.21 -10.72 -3.11
C CYS A 66 -1.25 -10.20 -2.11
N TRP A 67 -2.15 -11.09 -1.68
CA TRP A 67 -3.14 -10.76 -0.66
C TRP A 67 -2.47 -10.33 0.63
N HIS A 68 -2.93 -9.22 1.20
CA HIS A 68 -2.45 -8.72 2.48
C HIS A 68 -3.43 -7.72 3.10
N VAL A 69 -3.18 -7.41 4.37
CA VAL A 69 -3.75 -6.27 5.08
C VAL A 69 -2.61 -5.35 5.50
N GLU A 70 -2.91 -4.08 5.74
CA GLU A 70 -1.91 -3.12 6.23
C GLU A 70 -1.52 -3.44 7.67
N ASP A 71 -0.29 -3.08 8.03
CA ASP A 71 0.19 -3.15 9.41
C ASP A 71 -0.77 -2.41 10.35
N HIS A 72 -1.06 -3.03 11.50
CA HIS A 72 -2.04 -2.54 12.47
C HIS A 72 -3.46 -2.32 11.93
N ALA A 73 -3.82 -2.96 10.81
CA ALA A 73 -5.11 -2.81 10.14
C ALA A 73 -5.46 -1.34 9.82
N LEU A 74 -4.43 -0.55 9.49
CA LEU A 74 -4.59 0.84 9.12
C LEU A 74 -5.26 0.99 7.75
N TYR A 75 -5.75 2.20 7.48
CA TYR A 75 -6.19 2.56 6.14
C TYR A 75 -5.00 2.70 5.20
N SER A 76 -5.15 2.16 3.99
CA SER A 76 -4.25 2.39 2.87
C SER A 76 -4.87 3.39 1.89
N ILE A 77 -4.03 4.22 1.26
CA ILE A 77 -4.45 5.08 0.15
C ILE A 77 -3.42 4.97 -0.97
N ASN A 78 -3.90 4.82 -2.21
CA ASN A 78 -3.05 4.73 -3.39
C ASN A 78 -3.44 5.79 -4.42
N TYR A 79 -2.45 6.47 -4.99
CA TYR A 79 -2.63 7.42 -6.08
C TYR A 79 -1.86 6.95 -7.31
N LEU A 80 -2.57 6.67 -8.40
CA LEU A 80 -1.96 6.31 -9.68
C LEU A 80 -1.56 7.59 -10.42
N HIS A 81 -0.28 7.97 -10.30
CA HIS A 81 0.22 9.20 -10.91
C HIS A 81 0.11 9.21 -12.45
N LEU A 82 0.49 8.10 -13.09
CA LEU A 82 0.42 7.93 -14.55
C LEU A 82 0.49 6.44 -14.93
N GLY A 83 0.16 6.13 -16.18
CA GLY A 83 0.32 4.80 -16.78
C GLY A 83 -0.99 4.05 -16.98
N ALA A 84 -0.88 2.74 -17.23
CA ALA A 84 -2.02 1.87 -17.43
C ALA A 84 -2.79 1.61 -16.10
N PRO A 85 -4.07 1.24 -16.17
CA PRO A 85 -4.87 0.97 -14.97
C PRO A 85 -4.27 -0.12 -14.08
N LYS A 86 -4.39 0.07 -12.77
CA LYS A 86 -4.11 -0.96 -11.76
C LYS A 86 -5.44 -1.62 -11.34
N VAL A 87 -5.48 -2.94 -11.38
CA VAL A 87 -6.64 -3.74 -10.93
C VAL A 87 -6.46 -4.09 -9.45
N TRP A 88 -7.55 -4.00 -8.69
CA TRP A 88 -7.61 -4.34 -7.28
C TRP A 88 -8.68 -5.41 -7.05
N TYR A 89 -8.43 -6.26 -6.05
CA TYR A 89 -9.44 -7.16 -5.51
C TYR A 89 -9.53 -6.91 -4.01
N GLY A 90 -10.73 -6.67 -3.49
CA GLY A 90 -10.96 -6.32 -2.09
C GLY A 90 -11.82 -7.34 -1.37
N VAL A 91 -11.43 -7.69 -0.14
CA VAL A 91 -12.25 -8.47 0.80
C VAL A 91 -12.66 -7.57 1.97
N PRO A 92 -13.95 -7.50 2.34
CA PRO A 92 -14.39 -6.73 3.51
C PRO A 92 -13.71 -7.21 4.79
N ALA A 93 -13.37 -6.28 5.69
CA ALA A 93 -12.75 -6.60 6.98
C ALA A 93 -13.59 -7.57 7.82
N ALA A 94 -14.93 -7.48 7.74
CA ALA A 94 -15.84 -8.41 8.43
C ALA A 94 -15.73 -9.87 7.96
N SER A 95 -15.09 -10.10 6.81
CA SER A 95 -14.86 -11.42 6.22
C SER A 95 -13.39 -11.86 6.30
N SER A 96 -12.55 -11.18 7.10
CA SER A 96 -11.13 -11.52 7.25
C SER A 96 -10.91 -12.96 7.73
N LEU A 97 -11.63 -13.39 8.77
CA LEU A 97 -11.54 -14.77 9.27
C LEU A 97 -12.00 -15.78 8.23
N SER A 98 -13.08 -15.49 7.50
CA SER A 98 -13.55 -16.36 6.41
C SER A 98 -12.51 -16.46 5.29
N PHE A 99 -11.80 -15.38 4.99
CA PHE A 99 -10.69 -15.37 4.04
C PHE A 99 -9.53 -16.25 4.52
N GLU A 100 -9.11 -16.13 5.78
CA GLU A 100 -8.04 -16.95 6.36
C GLU A 100 -8.38 -18.44 6.29
N VAL A 101 -9.58 -18.82 6.72
CA VAL A 101 -10.09 -20.20 6.61
C VAL A 101 -10.08 -20.68 5.17
N ALA A 102 -10.61 -19.87 4.23
CA ALA A 102 -10.63 -20.23 2.82
C ALA A 102 -9.22 -20.44 2.24
N THR A 103 -8.25 -19.61 2.62
CA THR A 103 -6.85 -19.77 2.20
C THR A 103 -6.19 -20.99 2.85
N HIS A 104 -6.50 -21.29 4.10
CA HIS A 104 -6.03 -22.49 4.80
C HIS A 104 -6.52 -23.76 4.10
N ASP A 105 -7.82 -23.81 3.80
CA ASP A 105 -8.46 -24.93 3.11
C ASP A 105 -7.97 -25.09 1.67
N ALA A 106 -7.68 -23.99 0.97
CA ALA A 106 -7.20 -24.02 -0.41
C ALA A 106 -5.73 -24.43 -0.52
N LEU A 107 -4.89 -24.08 0.46
CA LEU A 107 -3.43 -24.22 0.40
C LEU A 107 -2.85 -24.94 1.62
N PRO A 108 -3.38 -26.10 2.04
CA PRO A 108 -3.03 -26.72 3.33
C PRO A 108 -1.56 -27.12 3.47
N HIS A 109 -0.87 -27.37 2.34
CA HIS A 109 0.56 -27.67 2.37
C HIS A 109 1.40 -26.43 2.73
N LEU A 110 1.10 -25.26 2.16
CA LEU A 110 1.82 -24.02 2.45
C LEU A 110 1.64 -23.57 3.90
N TRP A 111 0.44 -23.73 4.45
CA TRP A 111 0.16 -23.40 5.85
C TRP A 111 0.86 -24.31 6.86
N ARG A 112 1.10 -25.58 6.51
CA ARG A 112 1.90 -26.49 7.36
C ARG A 112 3.35 -26.08 7.42
N ASP A 113 3.90 -25.64 6.29
CA ASP A 113 5.30 -25.22 6.18
C ASP A 113 5.51 -23.82 6.80
N ASP A 114 4.48 -22.97 6.76
CA ASP A 114 4.53 -21.61 7.28
C ASP A 114 3.19 -21.16 7.90
N PRO A 115 3.08 -21.10 9.24
CA PRO A 115 1.87 -20.58 9.89
C PRO A 115 1.69 -19.05 9.71
N LEU A 116 2.72 -18.33 9.22
CA LEU A 116 2.66 -16.90 8.94
C LEU A 116 2.51 -16.59 7.44
N LEU A 117 2.05 -17.56 6.65
CA LEU A 117 1.99 -17.49 5.19
C LEU A 117 1.41 -16.17 4.64
N LEU A 118 0.31 -15.69 5.22
CA LEU A 118 -0.35 -14.46 4.78
C LEU A 118 0.45 -13.18 5.11
N HIS A 119 1.24 -13.21 6.19
CA HIS A 119 2.08 -12.07 6.61
C HIS A 119 3.35 -11.94 5.76
N ARG A 120 3.70 -12.97 4.97
CA ARG A 120 4.89 -12.93 4.10
C ARG A 120 4.66 -12.27 2.75
N LEU A 121 3.42 -11.91 2.41
CA LEU A 121 3.07 -11.19 1.18
C LEU A 121 3.46 -11.94 -0.13
N VAL A 122 3.50 -13.27 -0.10
CA VAL A 122 3.91 -14.11 -1.24
C VAL A 122 2.80 -14.94 -1.86
N THR A 123 1.61 -14.96 -1.25
CA THR A 123 0.55 -15.89 -1.61
C THR A 123 -0.56 -15.23 -2.41
N MET A 124 -0.78 -15.71 -3.62
CA MET A 124 -1.95 -15.37 -4.42
C MET A 124 -2.95 -16.53 -4.45
N LEU A 125 -4.22 -16.22 -4.23
CA LEU A 125 -5.34 -17.12 -4.46
C LEU A 125 -6.34 -16.42 -5.37
N SER A 126 -6.91 -17.13 -6.35
CA SER A 126 -7.80 -16.48 -7.31
C SER A 126 -9.07 -15.94 -6.61
N PRO A 127 -9.60 -14.76 -7.01
CA PRO A 127 -10.87 -14.27 -6.51
C PRO A 127 -12.03 -15.26 -6.67
N SER A 128 -12.02 -16.05 -7.75
CA SER A 128 -13.03 -17.08 -8.01
C SER A 128 -12.98 -18.22 -7.00
N GLU A 129 -11.79 -18.66 -6.59
CA GLU A 129 -11.61 -19.68 -5.55
C GLU A 129 -12.12 -19.21 -4.18
N LEU A 130 -11.89 -17.93 -3.86
CA LEU A 130 -12.39 -17.30 -2.65
C LEU A 130 -13.92 -17.21 -2.65
N ARG A 131 -14.51 -16.74 -3.75
CA ARG A 131 -15.97 -16.69 -3.91
C ARG A 131 -16.62 -18.07 -3.83
N ALA A 132 -16.00 -19.10 -4.41
CA ALA A 132 -16.47 -20.48 -4.31
C ALA A 132 -16.47 -21.01 -2.87
N ARG A 133 -15.64 -20.44 -1.98
CA ARG A 133 -15.59 -20.72 -0.53
C ARG A 133 -16.43 -19.77 0.31
N GLY A 134 -17.30 -18.97 -0.32
CA GLY A 134 -18.20 -18.06 0.37
C GLY A 134 -17.56 -16.75 0.85
N VAL A 135 -16.35 -16.43 0.42
CA VAL A 135 -15.69 -15.15 0.73
C VAL A 135 -16.10 -14.09 -0.29
N PRO A 136 -16.72 -12.97 0.13
CA PRO A 136 -17.05 -11.88 -0.78
C PRO A 136 -15.76 -11.21 -1.28
N VAL A 137 -15.65 -11.06 -2.60
CA VAL A 137 -14.54 -10.34 -3.26
C VAL A 137 -15.14 -9.32 -4.21
N HIS A 138 -14.63 -8.09 -4.18
CA HIS A 138 -15.05 -6.96 -5.02
C HIS A 138 -13.95 -6.54 -5.99
#